data_AF-A0A6P8U2E5-F1
#
_entry.id   AF-A0A6P8U2E5-F1
#
_cell.length_a   1.000
_cell.length_b   1.000
_cell.length_c   1.000
_cell.angle_alpha   90.00
_cell.angle_beta   90.00
_cell.angle_gamma   90.00
#
_symmetry.space_group_name_H-M   'P 1'
#
loop_
_entity.id
_entity.type
_entity.pdbx_description
1 polymer ?
#
loop_
_entity_poly.entity_id
_entity_poly.type
_entity_poly.pdbx_seq_one_letter_code
_entity_poly.pdbx_strand_id
1 'polypeptide(L)'
;MQLEIIGYGTFRRHAKSYLEPAIIHKWNTDQQQNFDNLQQQGGKVAVAGDMRADSPGHSAKFGSYTLMNLGSNTILDFQLVQSNEVGGSYHMEKEGLKRCLDHLESKDLAVEYIVTDSHPQIQKYLRERNIEQFYDVWHFEKGLSKKLLKLTQNKDCDTKLKRWLRSIKNHVYWSATSTTSGPEKVARWTSLVNHLQNVHVHDDPLFPKCTHPVGAASDANKPYLKGGSITLARVETILTNKRVLKDVLKLSHHYQTSSLESFHNLILRFTPKNVVFPFIGMLCRLCLAAMHHNENAGRDQATTAAGKLVFKLAYPKSKRGECTVKSVKNDPTYIYVDELTRLVFHKVFLDPTPFVDELKRIHVPEDLSTQFDRPPKEEMIVSRFSRFPPKEVEILHIVQPDLETPGGSGAQHTTESPL
;
A
#
# COMPACT_ATOMS: atom_id res chain seq x y z
N MET A 1 -8.66 -43.33 -8.98
CA MET A 1 -8.37 -42.10 -9.76
C MET A 1 -6.91 -42.17 -10.19
N GLN A 2 -6.64 -42.60 -11.42
CA GLN A 2 -5.29 -42.54 -12.00
C GLN A 2 -5.06 -41.10 -12.44
N LEU A 3 -4.47 -40.28 -11.58
CA LEU A 3 -4.02 -38.94 -11.97
C LEU A 3 -2.78 -39.11 -12.84
N GLU A 4 -2.93 -39.01 -14.15
CA GLU A 4 -1.79 -38.91 -15.06
C GLU A 4 -1.04 -37.62 -14.77
N ILE A 5 0.26 -37.75 -14.46
CA ILE A 5 1.13 -36.62 -14.19
C ILE A 5 1.44 -35.95 -15.54
N ILE A 6 0.79 -34.81 -15.81
CA ILE A 6 1.13 -34.00 -16.98
C ILE A 6 2.49 -33.30 -16.77
N GLY A 7 3.36 -33.39 -17.77
CA GLY A 7 4.62 -32.65 -17.75
C GLY A 7 4.41 -31.14 -17.73
N TYR A 8 5.38 -30.39 -17.16
CA TYR A 8 5.29 -28.93 -17.02
C TYR A 8 5.02 -28.20 -18.34
N GLY A 9 5.63 -28.64 -19.45
CA GLY A 9 5.38 -28.07 -20.76
C GLY A 9 3.92 -28.23 -21.22
N THR A 10 3.33 -29.40 -20.99
CA THR A 10 1.91 -29.67 -21.27
C THR A 10 1.00 -28.83 -20.37
N PHE A 11 1.30 -28.75 -19.07
CA PHE A 11 0.59 -27.87 -18.14
C PHE A 11 0.61 -26.40 -18.61
N ARG A 12 1.77 -25.88 -19.01
CA ARG A 12 1.88 -24.48 -19.47
C ARG A 12 1.16 -24.23 -20.80
N ARG A 13 1.13 -25.20 -21.72
CA ARG A 13 0.31 -25.11 -22.93
C ARG A 13 -1.17 -25.02 -22.59
N HIS A 14 -1.69 -25.93 -21.76
CA HIS A 14 -3.09 -25.87 -21.33
C HIS A 14 -3.42 -24.58 -20.58
N ALA A 15 -2.51 -24.13 -19.70
CA ALA A 15 -2.70 -22.88 -18.98
C ALA A 15 -2.83 -21.69 -19.94
N LYS A 16 -1.91 -21.55 -20.91
CA LYS A 16 -1.93 -20.48 -21.91
C LYS A 16 -3.14 -20.53 -22.84
N SER A 17 -3.60 -21.72 -23.19
CA SER A 17 -4.70 -21.90 -24.15
C SER A 17 -6.08 -21.76 -23.52
N TYR A 18 -6.24 -22.12 -22.24
CA TYR A 18 -7.56 -22.23 -21.61
C TYR A 18 -7.68 -21.46 -20.29
N LEU A 19 -6.70 -21.58 -19.38
CA LEU A 19 -6.84 -21.03 -18.03
C LEU A 19 -6.54 -19.53 -17.96
N GLU A 20 -5.41 -19.10 -18.52
CA GLU A 20 -4.99 -17.69 -18.52
C GLU A 20 -6.02 -16.79 -19.24
N PRO A 21 -6.51 -17.15 -20.45
CA PRO A 21 -7.61 -16.42 -21.10
C PRO A 21 -8.89 -16.36 -20.26
N ALA A 22 -9.31 -17.47 -19.65
CA ALA A 22 -10.52 -17.52 -18.84
C ALA A 22 -10.42 -16.61 -17.60
N ILE A 23 -9.26 -16.60 -16.93
CA ILE A 23 -9.01 -15.77 -15.74
C ILE A 23 -9.12 -14.28 -16.08
N ILE A 24 -8.47 -13.85 -17.17
CA ILE A 24 -8.53 -12.45 -17.58
C ILE A 24 -9.95 -12.07 -17.97
N HIS A 25 -10.62 -12.88 -18.80
CA HIS A 25 -11.98 -12.61 -19.23
C HIS A 25 -12.95 -12.47 -18.06
N LYS A 26 -12.89 -13.39 -17.09
CA LYS A 26 -13.73 -13.29 -15.89
C LYS A 26 -13.42 -12.04 -15.09
N TRP A 27 -12.14 -11.75 -14.82
CA TRP A 27 -11.77 -10.53 -14.10
C TRP A 27 -12.30 -9.28 -14.79
N ASN A 28 -12.12 -9.14 -16.10
CA ASN A 28 -12.60 -8.00 -16.87
C ASN A 28 -14.13 -7.88 -16.80
N THR A 29 -14.84 -9.01 -16.86
CA THR A 29 -16.30 -9.06 -16.73
C THR A 29 -16.76 -8.60 -15.35
N ASP A 30 -16.19 -9.18 -14.29
CA ASP A 30 -16.53 -8.83 -12.90
C ASP A 30 -16.16 -7.37 -12.60
N GLN A 31 -15.03 -6.89 -13.12
CA GLN A 31 -14.58 -5.51 -12.97
C GLN A 31 -15.52 -4.54 -13.68
N GLN A 32 -15.92 -4.83 -14.91
CA GLN A 32 -16.88 -3.99 -15.65
C GLN A 32 -18.22 -3.92 -14.92
N GLN A 33 -18.73 -5.04 -14.41
CA GLN A 33 -19.96 -5.07 -13.61
C GLN A 33 -19.84 -4.20 -12.34
N ASN A 34 -18.68 -4.24 -11.67
CA ASN A 34 -18.43 -3.36 -10.52
C ASN A 34 -18.45 -1.88 -10.92
N PHE A 35 -17.87 -1.52 -12.06
CA PHE A 35 -17.91 -0.14 -12.56
C PHE A 35 -19.33 0.30 -12.91
N ASP A 36 -20.10 -0.53 -13.61
CA ASP A 36 -21.50 -0.24 -13.96
C ASP A 36 -22.35 -0.01 -12.70
N ASN A 37 -22.15 -0.84 -11.66
CA ASN A 37 -22.83 -0.68 -10.38
C ASN A 37 -22.47 0.64 -9.68
N LEU A 38 -21.20 1.05 -9.74
CA LEU A 38 -20.75 2.32 -9.13
C LEU A 38 -21.24 3.53 -9.91
N GLN A 39 -21.31 3.45 -11.24
CA GLN A 39 -21.93 4.49 -12.07
C GLN A 39 -23.41 4.68 -11.69
N GLN A 40 -24.16 3.58 -11.51
CA GLN A 40 -25.56 3.64 -11.05
C GLN A 40 -25.71 4.26 -9.66
N GLN A 41 -24.67 4.20 -8.82
CA GLN A 41 -24.63 4.83 -7.49
C GLN A 41 -24.14 6.28 -7.51
N GLY A 42 -24.02 6.89 -8.69
CA GLY A 42 -23.65 8.30 -8.87
C GLY A 42 -22.20 8.53 -9.33
N GLY A 43 -21.45 7.47 -9.63
CA GLY A 43 -20.15 7.54 -10.30
C GLY A 43 -19.03 8.19 -9.49
N LYS A 44 -19.22 8.43 -8.20
CA LYS A 44 -18.19 8.97 -7.30
C LYS A 44 -17.65 7.87 -6.40
N VAL A 45 -16.33 7.73 -6.35
CA VAL A 45 -15.66 6.69 -5.58
C VAL A 45 -14.62 7.26 -4.62
N ALA A 46 -14.65 6.77 -3.39
CA ALA A 46 -13.61 6.99 -2.40
C ALA A 46 -12.68 5.77 -2.41
N VAL A 47 -11.39 5.98 -2.63
CA VAL A 47 -10.46 4.86 -2.88
C VAL A 47 -9.23 4.88 -1.98
N ALA A 48 -8.65 3.73 -1.71
CA ALA A 48 -7.31 3.59 -1.13
C ALA A 48 -6.37 2.99 -2.16
N GLY A 49 -5.15 3.50 -2.22
CA GLY A 49 -4.14 3.09 -3.17
C GLY A 49 -2.78 2.85 -2.53
N ASP A 50 -2.12 1.75 -2.91
CA ASP A 50 -0.78 1.39 -2.45
C ASP A 50 -0.11 0.46 -3.47
N MET A 51 1.23 0.49 -3.54
CA MET A 51 2.03 -0.39 -4.39
C MET A 51 2.74 -1.48 -3.60
N ARG A 52 2.69 -2.69 -4.12
CA ARG A 52 3.56 -3.80 -3.73
C ARG A 52 4.62 -4.08 -4.79
N ALA A 53 5.88 -4.19 -4.38
CA ALA A 53 6.96 -4.73 -5.21
C ALA A 53 7.24 -6.22 -4.93
N ASP A 54 7.64 -6.97 -5.95
CA ASP A 54 7.96 -8.40 -5.86
C ASP A 54 9.24 -8.69 -5.04
N SER A 55 10.25 -7.81 -5.11
CA SER A 55 11.45 -7.83 -4.29
C SER A 55 11.64 -6.53 -3.50
N PRO A 56 12.30 -6.57 -2.33
CA PRO A 56 12.67 -5.37 -1.60
C PRO A 56 13.89 -4.66 -2.23
N GLY A 57 13.87 -3.33 -2.28
CA GLY A 57 14.96 -2.50 -2.80
C GLY A 57 14.74 -2.02 -4.24
N HIS A 58 15.78 -1.46 -4.86
CA HIS A 58 15.68 -0.85 -6.19
C HIS A 58 15.69 -1.87 -7.35
N SER A 59 15.74 -3.17 -7.06
CA SER A 59 15.91 -4.25 -8.05
C SER A 59 14.63 -5.04 -8.35
N ALA A 60 13.46 -4.56 -7.93
CA ALA A 60 12.18 -5.20 -8.23
C ALA A 60 11.93 -5.29 -9.74
N LYS A 61 11.53 -6.48 -10.21
CA LYS A 61 11.13 -6.69 -11.60
C LYS A 61 9.72 -6.19 -11.79
N PHE A 62 8.81 -6.54 -10.87
CA PHE A 62 7.40 -6.21 -10.94
C PHE A 62 6.93 -5.40 -9.73
N GLY A 63 6.15 -4.36 -10.00
CA GLY A 63 5.31 -3.64 -9.06
C GLY A 63 3.84 -3.83 -9.41
N SER A 64 2.98 -4.08 -8.42
CA SER A 64 1.53 -4.08 -8.59
C SER A 64 0.93 -2.96 -7.75
N TYR A 65 0.37 -1.94 -8.39
CA TYR A 65 -0.44 -0.93 -7.72
C TYR A 65 -1.86 -1.44 -7.59
N THR A 66 -2.47 -1.29 -6.41
CA THR A 66 -3.85 -1.74 -6.16
C THR A 66 -4.71 -0.53 -5.80
N LEU A 67 -5.92 -0.46 -6.37
CA LEU A 67 -6.92 0.52 -6.01
C LEU A 67 -8.16 -0.18 -5.42
N MET A 68 -8.50 0.15 -4.18
CA MET A 68 -9.61 -0.44 -3.43
C MET A 68 -10.69 0.61 -3.16
N ASN A 69 -11.96 0.27 -3.40
CA ASN A 69 -13.09 1.08 -2.96
C ASN A 69 -13.21 1.02 -1.44
N LEU A 70 -13.21 2.18 -0.80
CA LEU A 70 -13.27 2.32 0.64
C LEU A 70 -14.65 1.97 1.22
N GLY A 71 -15.72 2.25 0.48
CA GLY A 71 -17.09 1.96 0.90
C GLY A 71 -17.43 0.47 0.94
N SER A 72 -17.16 -0.25 -0.15
CA SER A 72 -17.47 -1.68 -0.28
C SER A 72 -16.33 -2.62 0.09
N ASN A 73 -15.12 -2.09 0.32
CA ASN A 73 -13.92 -2.86 0.59
C ASN A 73 -13.51 -3.81 -0.57
N THR A 74 -13.91 -3.48 -1.80
CA THR A 74 -13.63 -4.26 -3.02
C THR A 74 -12.44 -3.69 -3.77
N ILE A 75 -11.62 -4.56 -4.34
CA ILE A 75 -10.59 -4.18 -5.32
C ILE A 75 -11.29 -3.75 -6.59
N LEU A 76 -11.13 -2.48 -6.95
CA LEU A 76 -11.69 -1.90 -8.18
C LEU A 76 -10.74 -2.13 -9.35
N ASP A 77 -9.44 -1.95 -9.13
CA ASP A 77 -8.44 -2.11 -10.17
C ASP A 77 -7.08 -2.48 -9.57
N PHE A 78 -6.22 -3.04 -10.40
CA PHE A 78 -4.80 -3.16 -10.11
C PHE A 78 -4.00 -3.08 -11.40
N GLN A 79 -2.78 -2.55 -11.30
CA GLN A 79 -1.91 -2.32 -12.46
C GLN A 79 -0.56 -2.95 -12.19
N LEU A 80 -0.21 -3.95 -13.02
CA LEU A 80 1.10 -4.59 -13.01
C LEU A 80 2.04 -3.78 -13.89
N VAL A 81 3.17 -3.37 -13.33
CA VAL A 81 4.22 -2.59 -13.98
C VAL A 81 5.54 -3.36 -13.85
N GLN A 82 6.26 -3.52 -14.96
CA GLN A 82 7.62 -4.01 -15.01
C GLN A 82 8.60 -2.83 -14.97
N SER A 83 9.71 -2.96 -14.24
CA SER A 83 10.59 -1.82 -13.95
C SER A 83 11.24 -1.18 -15.19
N ASN A 84 11.51 -1.94 -16.26
CA ASN A 84 12.00 -1.40 -17.54
C ASN A 84 10.96 -0.54 -18.29
N GLU A 85 9.67 -0.68 -18.02
CA GLU A 85 8.64 0.18 -18.63
C GLU A 85 8.79 1.64 -18.19
N VAL A 86 9.42 1.88 -17.04
CA VAL A 86 9.40 3.17 -16.34
C VAL A 86 10.78 3.63 -15.87
N GLY A 87 11.85 3.02 -16.37
CA GLY A 87 13.23 3.39 -16.01
C GLY A 87 13.62 3.01 -14.57
N GLY A 88 12.91 2.07 -13.94
CA GLY A 88 13.29 1.48 -12.66
C GLY A 88 12.15 1.36 -11.67
N SER A 89 12.38 0.54 -10.63
CA SER A 89 11.36 0.23 -9.61
C SER A 89 10.83 1.44 -8.83
N TYR A 90 11.61 2.52 -8.76
CA TYR A 90 11.22 3.77 -8.11
C TYR A 90 10.03 4.47 -8.79
N HIS A 91 9.85 4.29 -10.09
CA HIS A 91 8.81 4.96 -10.88
C HIS A 91 7.51 4.15 -11.00
N MET A 92 7.53 2.87 -10.60
CA MET A 92 6.39 1.96 -10.79
C MET A 92 5.16 2.38 -9.98
N GLU A 93 5.33 2.98 -8.80
CA GLU A 93 4.21 3.37 -7.93
C GLU A 93 3.38 4.47 -8.61
N LYS A 94 4.05 5.52 -9.10
CA LYS A 94 3.41 6.62 -9.81
C LYS A 94 2.73 6.13 -11.09
N GLU A 95 3.41 5.28 -11.86
CA GLU A 95 2.85 4.77 -13.12
C GLU A 95 1.64 3.87 -12.88
N GLY A 96 1.71 2.97 -11.90
CA GLY A 96 0.59 2.11 -11.54
C GLY A 96 -0.62 2.91 -11.05
N LEU A 97 -0.41 3.93 -10.20
CA LEU A 97 -1.46 4.85 -9.79
C LEU A 97 -2.09 5.58 -10.99
N LYS A 98 -1.25 6.12 -11.89
CA LYS A 98 -1.70 6.82 -13.09
C LYS A 98 -2.62 5.92 -13.92
N ARG A 99 -2.17 4.69 -14.24
CA ARG A 99 -2.95 3.72 -15.00
C ARG A 99 -4.29 3.39 -14.34
N CYS A 100 -4.31 3.21 -13.02
CA CYS A 100 -5.57 2.98 -12.29
C CYS A 100 -6.54 4.14 -12.40
N LEU A 101 -6.05 5.38 -12.22
CA LEU A 101 -6.90 6.57 -12.30
C LEU A 101 -7.39 6.84 -13.72
N ASP A 102 -6.53 6.65 -14.73
CA ASP A 102 -6.90 6.75 -16.15
C ASP A 102 -7.99 5.71 -16.49
N HIS A 103 -7.89 4.50 -15.93
CA HIS A 103 -8.90 3.46 -16.12
C HIS A 103 -10.25 3.86 -15.51
N LEU A 104 -10.27 4.33 -14.25
CA LEU A 104 -11.52 4.83 -13.64
C LEU A 104 -12.15 5.96 -14.44
N GLU A 105 -11.34 6.92 -14.90
CA GLU A 105 -11.82 8.04 -15.73
C GLU A 105 -12.41 7.56 -17.06
N SER A 106 -11.78 6.58 -17.72
CA SER A 106 -12.31 5.96 -18.95
C SER A 106 -13.64 5.22 -18.76
N LYS A 107 -14.03 4.98 -17.51
CA LYS A 107 -15.28 4.35 -17.09
C LYS A 107 -16.22 5.35 -16.41
N ASP A 108 -16.00 6.65 -16.61
CA ASP A 108 -16.80 7.73 -16.05
C ASP A 108 -16.94 7.66 -14.51
N LEU A 109 -15.92 7.14 -13.82
CA LEU A 109 -15.85 7.09 -12.36
C LEU A 109 -14.94 8.21 -11.85
N ALA A 110 -15.54 9.19 -11.18
CA ALA A 110 -14.84 10.28 -10.54
C ALA A 110 -14.30 9.87 -9.17
N VAL A 111 -13.01 10.04 -8.94
CA VAL A 111 -12.40 9.84 -7.61
C VAL A 111 -12.69 11.05 -6.74
N GLU A 112 -13.51 10.87 -5.71
CA GLU A 112 -13.84 11.93 -4.74
C GLU A 112 -12.63 12.27 -3.87
N TYR A 113 -11.99 11.23 -3.34
CA TYR A 113 -10.71 11.33 -2.66
C TYR A 113 -9.97 9.99 -2.70
N ILE A 114 -8.66 10.06 -2.52
CA ILE A 114 -7.80 8.89 -2.39
C ILE A 114 -7.02 8.90 -1.08
N VAL A 115 -6.92 7.74 -0.44
CA VAL A 115 -6.06 7.52 0.74
C VAL A 115 -4.79 6.77 0.31
N THR A 116 -3.62 7.38 0.52
CA THR A 116 -2.31 6.77 0.21
C THR A 116 -1.28 7.09 1.31
N ASP A 117 -0.06 6.60 1.13
CA ASP A 117 1.09 7.08 1.87
C ASP A 117 1.47 8.53 1.49
N SER A 118 2.20 9.21 2.38
CA SER A 118 2.65 10.59 2.22
C SER A 118 3.88 10.71 1.31
N HIS A 119 3.90 10.00 0.17
CA HIS A 119 5.05 9.99 -0.75
C HIS A 119 5.06 11.26 -1.64
N PRO A 120 6.14 12.08 -1.66
CA PRO A 120 6.14 13.39 -2.33
C PRO A 120 5.79 13.36 -3.83
N GLN A 121 6.24 12.35 -4.56
CA GLN A 121 5.96 12.22 -6.00
C GLN A 121 4.47 11.98 -6.26
N ILE A 122 3.82 11.14 -5.44
CA ILE A 122 2.39 10.86 -5.49
C ILE A 122 1.59 12.09 -5.10
N GLN A 123 2.01 12.80 -4.05
CA GLN A 123 1.37 14.05 -3.64
C GLN A 123 1.42 15.12 -4.75
N LYS A 124 2.56 15.26 -5.45
CA LYS A 124 2.68 16.19 -6.58
C LYS A 124 1.70 15.81 -7.69
N TYR A 125 1.71 14.54 -8.09
CA TYR A 125 0.86 14.04 -9.15
C TYR A 125 -0.65 14.20 -8.87
N LEU A 126 -1.11 13.85 -7.67
CA LEU A 126 -2.52 13.98 -7.29
C LEU A 126 -2.98 15.45 -7.22
N ARG A 127 -2.10 16.37 -6.78
CA ARG A 127 -2.39 17.81 -6.82
C ARG A 127 -2.54 18.32 -8.25
N GLU A 128 -1.67 17.90 -9.16
CA GLU A 128 -1.74 18.28 -10.58
C GLU A 128 -3.01 17.74 -11.25
N ARG A 129 -3.50 16.58 -10.81
CA ARG A 129 -4.76 15.98 -11.27
C ARG A 129 -6.00 16.50 -10.54
N ASN A 130 -5.85 17.43 -9.60
CA ASN A 130 -6.93 17.98 -8.77
C ASN A 130 -7.75 16.90 -8.01
N ILE A 131 -7.06 15.88 -7.50
CA ILE A 131 -7.67 14.81 -6.68
C ILE A 131 -7.35 15.05 -5.21
N GLU A 132 -8.37 15.09 -4.36
CA GLU A 132 -8.17 15.24 -2.92
C GLU A 132 -7.47 14.00 -2.35
N GLN A 133 -6.41 14.23 -1.56
CA GLN A 133 -5.58 13.17 -1.02
C GLN A 133 -5.58 13.24 0.51
N PHE A 134 -5.93 12.12 1.13
CA PHE A 134 -5.74 11.86 2.54
C PHE A 134 -4.61 10.85 2.78
N TYR A 135 -4.06 10.86 3.99
CA TYR A 135 -2.95 10.00 4.40
C TYR A 135 -3.40 8.86 5.29
N ASP A 136 -2.76 7.70 5.08
CA ASP A 136 -2.92 6.56 5.95
C ASP A 136 -2.42 6.86 7.36
N VAL A 137 -3.36 6.82 8.31
CA VAL A 137 -3.11 7.05 9.74
C VAL A 137 -2.13 6.03 10.32
N TRP A 138 -2.17 4.79 9.84
CA TRP A 138 -1.27 3.75 10.33
C TRP A 138 0.19 4.01 9.96
N HIS A 139 0.45 4.36 8.69
CA HIS A 139 1.81 4.66 8.23
C HIS A 139 2.38 5.88 8.94
N PHE A 140 1.57 6.93 9.10
CA PHE A 140 1.93 8.12 9.89
C PHE A 140 2.26 7.75 11.35
N GLU A 141 1.35 7.05 12.04
CA GLU A 141 1.52 6.66 13.44
C GLU A 141 2.75 5.78 13.64
N LYS A 142 2.98 4.82 12.75
CA LYS A 142 4.15 3.93 12.79
C LYS A 142 5.46 4.71 12.68
N GLY A 143 5.52 5.69 11.78
CA GLY A 143 6.67 6.57 11.62
C GLY A 143 6.92 7.41 12.88
N LEU A 144 5.86 7.97 13.46
CA LEU A 144 5.91 8.77 14.67
C LEU A 144 6.32 7.96 15.91
N SER A 145 5.70 6.80 16.11
CA SER A 145 5.96 5.89 17.22
C SER A 145 7.41 5.41 17.23
N LYS A 146 8.05 5.21 16.07
CA LYS A 146 9.49 4.91 15.99
C LYS A 146 10.35 6.04 16.54
N LYS A 147 10.03 7.30 16.23
CA LYS A 147 10.79 8.47 16.72
C LYS A 147 10.62 8.64 18.23
N LEU A 148 9.39 8.51 18.73
CA LEU A 148 9.10 8.58 20.17
C LEU A 148 9.75 7.44 20.95
N LEU A 149 9.75 6.21 20.40
CA LEU A 149 10.42 5.09 21.03
C LEU A 149 11.94 5.33 21.18
N LYS A 150 12.59 5.94 20.17
CA LYS A 150 14.00 6.34 20.28
C LYS A 150 14.22 7.36 21.40
N LEU A 151 13.31 8.32 21.59
CA LEU A 151 13.40 9.26 22.73
C LEU A 151 13.32 8.53 24.08
N THR A 152 12.47 7.52 24.22
CA THR A 152 12.38 6.76 25.49
C THR A 152 13.65 5.99 25.85
N GLN A 153 14.57 5.81 24.90
CA GLN A 153 15.86 5.15 25.12
C GLN A 153 16.97 6.15 25.48
N ASN A 154 16.71 7.45 25.38
CA ASN A 154 17.69 8.48 25.71
C ASN A 154 17.72 8.71 27.23
N LYS A 155 18.91 8.69 27.82
CA LYS A 155 19.12 8.81 29.28
C LYS A 155 18.68 10.17 29.85
N ASP A 156 18.66 11.22 29.04
CA ASP A 156 18.20 12.56 29.46
C ASP A 156 16.66 12.68 29.47
N CYS A 157 15.96 11.67 28.96
CA CYS A 157 14.50 11.68 28.84
C CYS A 157 13.84 10.92 29.99
N ASP A 158 12.76 11.49 30.52
CA ASP A 158 11.97 10.93 31.60
C ASP A 158 11.35 9.60 31.13
N THR A 159 11.60 8.55 31.91
CA THR A 159 11.05 7.20 31.72
C THR A 159 9.52 7.18 31.65
N LYS A 160 8.85 8.19 32.22
CA LYS A 160 7.39 8.39 32.15
C LYS A 160 6.87 8.45 30.71
N LEU A 161 7.65 8.94 29.75
CA LEU A 161 7.25 9.01 28.33
C LEU A 161 6.84 7.63 27.78
N LYS A 162 7.50 6.55 28.23
CA LYS A 162 7.18 5.19 27.80
C LYS A 162 5.73 4.80 28.11
N ARG A 163 5.21 5.27 29.25
CA ARG A 163 3.81 5.03 29.67
C ARG A 163 2.79 5.84 28.85
N TRP A 164 3.24 6.87 28.13
CA TRP A 164 2.40 7.69 27.26
C TRP A 164 2.32 7.21 25.81
N LEU A 165 3.25 6.38 25.32
CA LEU A 165 3.30 5.95 23.92
C LEU A 165 1.95 5.42 23.41
N ARG A 166 1.26 4.60 24.22
CA ARG A 166 -0.05 4.06 23.88
C ARG A 166 -1.13 5.15 23.78
N SER A 167 -1.10 6.13 24.69
CA SER A 167 -2.03 7.26 24.67
C SER A 167 -1.78 8.16 23.47
N ILE A 168 -0.51 8.45 23.13
CA ILE A 168 -0.13 9.24 21.96
C ILE A 168 -0.64 8.57 20.68
N LYS A 169 -0.41 7.26 20.53
CA LYS A 169 -0.96 6.47 19.41
C LYS A 169 -2.48 6.61 19.32
N ASN A 170 -3.19 6.40 20.41
CA ASN A 170 -4.65 6.52 20.42
C ASN A 170 -5.11 7.95 20.10
N HIS A 171 -4.34 8.96 20.50
CA HIS A 171 -4.62 10.36 20.22
C HIS A 171 -4.47 10.71 18.73
N VAL A 172 -3.45 10.19 18.03
CA VAL A 172 -3.33 10.32 16.56
C VAL A 172 -4.62 9.86 15.87
N TYR A 173 -5.04 8.65 16.26
CA TYR A 173 -6.22 7.98 15.74
C TYR A 173 -7.51 8.75 16.07
N TRP A 174 -7.65 9.20 17.30
CA TRP A 174 -8.77 10.03 17.72
C TRP A 174 -8.80 11.35 16.96
N SER A 175 -7.69 12.11 16.90
CA SER A 175 -7.60 13.37 16.16
C SER A 175 -8.02 13.20 14.70
N ALA A 176 -7.56 12.14 14.03
CA ALA A 176 -7.85 11.89 12.62
C ALA A 176 -9.33 11.65 12.32
N THR A 177 -10.07 10.96 13.21
CA THR A 177 -11.40 10.43 12.89
C THR A 177 -12.54 11.07 13.65
N SER A 178 -12.23 11.90 14.65
CA SER A 178 -13.24 12.60 15.43
C SER A 178 -13.71 13.89 14.76
N THR A 179 -13.11 14.28 13.63
CA THR A 179 -13.49 15.44 12.81
C THR A 179 -13.07 15.22 11.35
N THR A 180 -13.79 15.81 10.41
CA THR A 180 -13.42 15.85 8.99
C THR A 180 -12.53 17.06 8.66
N SER A 181 -12.55 18.11 9.50
CA SER A 181 -11.81 19.36 9.29
C SER A 181 -10.31 19.19 9.55
N GLY A 182 -9.49 19.39 8.52
CA GLY A 182 -8.02 19.34 8.63
C GLY A 182 -7.44 20.26 9.71
N PRO A 183 -7.80 21.56 9.75
CA PRO A 183 -7.37 22.47 10.82
C PRO A 183 -7.76 21.98 12.22
N GLU A 184 -8.95 21.42 12.39
CA GLU A 184 -9.39 20.90 13.69
C GLU A 184 -8.62 19.62 14.08
N LYS A 185 -8.24 18.75 13.12
CA LYS A 185 -7.32 17.62 13.38
C LYS A 185 -5.99 18.11 13.95
N VAL A 186 -5.47 19.21 13.40
CA VAL A 186 -4.23 19.85 13.87
C VAL A 186 -4.41 20.42 15.28
N ALA A 187 -5.48 21.16 15.54
CA ALA A 187 -5.77 21.71 16.88
C ALA A 187 -5.91 20.62 17.94
N ARG A 188 -6.67 19.56 17.64
CA ARG A 188 -6.80 18.38 18.49
C ARG A 188 -5.45 17.69 18.68
N TRP A 189 -4.63 17.58 17.64
CA TRP A 189 -3.29 16.97 17.73
C TRP A 189 -2.33 17.78 18.60
N THR A 190 -2.22 19.09 18.40
CA THR A 190 -1.30 19.96 19.16
C THR A 190 -1.68 20.04 20.63
N SER A 191 -2.98 19.94 20.96
CA SER A 191 -3.45 19.84 22.34
C SER A 191 -2.83 18.69 23.15
N LEU A 192 -2.30 17.65 22.48
CA LEU A 192 -1.61 16.54 23.13
C LEU A 192 -0.41 17.00 23.96
N VAL A 193 0.30 18.03 23.53
CA VAL A 193 1.45 18.58 24.27
C VAL A 193 0.99 19.08 25.65
N ASN A 194 -0.12 19.83 25.69
CA ASN A 194 -0.75 20.29 26.91
C ASN A 194 -1.24 19.11 27.77
N HIS A 195 -1.88 18.11 27.15
CA HIS A 195 -2.39 16.93 27.85
C HIS A 195 -1.25 16.11 28.49
N LEU A 196 -0.07 16.03 27.87
CA LEU A 196 1.11 15.38 28.47
C LEU A 196 1.52 16.01 29.81
N GLN A 197 1.14 17.27 30.06
CA GLN A 197 1.43 18.04 31.27
C GLN A 197 0.22 18.24 32.19
N ASN A 198 -0.89 17.53 31.94
CA ASN A 198 -2.16 17.69 32.64
C ASN A 198 -2.86 19.05 32.43
N VAL A 199 -2.60 19.71 31.29
CA VAL A 199 -3.27 20.94 30.90
C VAL A 199 -4.39 20.61 29.91
N HIS A 200 -5.63 20.96 30.26
CA HIS A 200 -6.86 20.58 29.52
C HIS A 200 -7.60 21.75 28.88
N VAL A 201 -7.04 22.96 28.99
CA VAL A 201 -7.52 24.19 28.34
C VAL A 201 -6.43 24.63 27.37
N HIS A 202 -6.83 25.09 26.19
CA HIS A 202 -5.93 25.35 25.07
C HIS A 202 -6.25 26.68 24.43
N ASP A 203 -5.22 27.34 23.91
CA ASP A 203 -5.35 28.65 23.27
C ASP A 203 -5.98 28.56 21.86
N ASP A 204 -5.99 27.36 21.26
CA ASP A 204 -6.53 27.15 19.91
C ASP A 204 -8.07 27.17 19.93
N PRO A 205 -8.72 28.12 19.23
CA PRO A 205 -10.17 28.26 19.26
C PRO A 205 -10.92 27.10 18.58
N LEU A 206 -10.24 26.32 17.72
CA LEU A 206 -10.84 25.13 17.09
C LEU A 206 -10.93 23.96 18.07
N PHE A 207 -10.13 23.97 19.14
CA PHE A 207 -10.20 22.96 20.20
C PHE A 207 -9.79 23.55 21.56
N PRO A 208 -10.63 24.40 22.18
CA PRO A 208 -10.24 25.20 23.34
C PRO A 208 -10.18 24.40 24.66
N LYS A 209 -10.78 23.21 24.71
CA LYS A 209 -10.83 22.38 25.92
C LYS A 209 -10.98 20.89 25.58
N CYS A 210 -10.34 20.03 26.37
CA CYS A 210 -10.52 18.57 26.30
C CYS A 210 -11.99 18.14 26.46
N THR A 211 -12.38 17.07 25.76
CA THR A 211 -13.76 16.54 25.74
C THR A 211 -14.07 15.53 26.83
N HIS A 212 -13.15 15.31 27.77
CA HIS A 212 -13.32 14.37 28.88
C HIS A 212 -13.35 15.11 30.23
N PRO A 213 -13.99 14.52 31.27
CA PRO A 213 -13.93 15.06 32.62
C PRO A 213 -12.49 15.13 33.12
N VAL A 214 -12.15 16.23 33.80
CA VAL A 214 -10.87 16.36 34.52
C VAL A 214 -10.93 15.44 35.73
N GLY A 215 -9.95 14.53 35.87
CA GLY A 215 -9.89 13.58 36.98
C GLY A 215 -10.65 12.27 36.76
N ALA A 216 -10.92 11.89 35.49
CA ALA A 216 -11.40 10.54 35.18
C ALA A 216 -10.46 9.47 35.78
N ALA A 217 -10.99 8.29 36.15
CA ALA A 217 -10.20 7.23 36.79
C ALA A 217 -8.95 6.80 35.99
N SER A 218 -8.94 7.01 34.66
CA SER A 218 -7.78 6.79 33.78
C SER A 218 -6.64 7.82 33.95
N ASP A 219 -6.93 9.00 34.49
CA ASP A 219 -6.02 10.14 34.60
C ASP A 219 -5.34 10.23 35.98
N ALA A 220 -5.99 9.75 37.05
CA ALA A 220 -5.49 9.85 38.42
C ALA A 220 -4.11 9.20 38.65
N ASN A 221 -3.75 8.19 37.86
CA ASN A 221 -2.46 7.47 37.96
C ASN A 221 -1.53 7.69 36.73
N LYS A 222 -1.86 8.66 35.88
CA LYS A 222 -1.12 8.92 34.64
C LYS A 222 0.15 9.71 34.94
N PRO A 223 1.32 9.29 34.42
CA PRO A 223 2.59 9.92 34.77
C PRO A 223 2.83 11.17 33.93
N TYR A 224 2.23 12.29 34.29
CA TYR A 224 2.40 13.56 33.58
C TYR A 224 3.87 14.01 33.54
N LEU A 225 4.24 14.65 32.43
CA LEU A 225 5.55 15.25 32.23
C LEU A 225 5.59 16.63 32.89
N LYS A 226 6.74 16.96 33.48
CA LYS A 226 6.95 18.29 34.08
C LYS A 226 7.06 19.34 32.97
N GLY A 227 6.35 20.46 33.13
CA GLY A 227 6.50 21.61 32.23
C GLY A 227 7.92 22.16 32.20
N GLY A 228 8.38 22.56 31.02
CA GLY A 228 9.75 23.01 30.78
C GLY A 228 10.82 21.90 30.85
N SER A 229 10.43 20.63 30.99
CA SER A 229 11.41 19.53 30.99
C SER A 229 11.99 19.29 29.59
N ILE A 230 13.24 18.81 29.56
CA ILE A 230 13.93 18.40 28.31
C ILE A 230 13.11 17.35 27.55
N THR A 231 12.44 16.45 28.27
CA THR A 231 11.61 15.40 27.66
C THR A 231 10.43 15.98 26.92
N LEU A 232 9.70 16.90 27.57
CA LEU A 232 8.55 17.56 26.95
C LEU A 232 9.00 18.37 25.73
N ALA A 233 10.06 19.18 25.83
CA ALA A 233 10.55 19.99 24.72
C ALA A 233 10.95 19.12 23.50
N ARG A 234 11.61 17.98 23.74
CA ARG A 234 11.97 17.02 22.67
C ARG A 234 10.73 16.35 22.07
N VAL A 235 9.74 15.98 22.89
CA VAL A 235 8.47 15.41 22.40
C VAL A 235 7.72 16.45 21.57
N GLU A 236 7.52 17.65 22.09
CA GLU A 236 6.88 18.77 21.41
C GLU A 236 7.52 19.01 20.04
N THR A 237 8.85 19.12 19.97
CA THR A 237 9.58 19.29 18.70
C THR A 237 9.23 18.21 17.66
N ILE A 238 9.02 16.97 18.10
CA ILE A 238 8.59 15.87 17.20
C ILE A 238 7.12 16.04 16.80
N LEU A 239 6.23 16.30 17.76
CA LEU A 239 4.78 16.37 17.53
C LEU A 239 4.38 17.61 16.71
N THR A 240 5.07 18.73 16.88
CA THR A 240 4.77 20.02 16.24
C THR A 240 5.67 20.32 15.04
N ASN A 241 6.48 19.35 14.60
CA ASN A 241 7.28 19.48 13.40
C ASN A 241 6.41 19.88 12.19
N LYS A 242 6.85 20.85 11.39
CA LYS A 242 6.09 21.38 10.25
C LYS A 242 5.58 20.29 9.29
N ARG A 243 6.36 19.24 9.04
CA ARG A 243 5.92 18.11 8.18
C ARG A 243 4.85 17.27 8.88
N VAL A 244 5.02 17.01 10.18
CA VAL A 244 4.04 16.28 10.98
C VAL A 244 2.70 17.01 11.00
N LEU A 245 2.69 18.33 11.22
CA LEU A 245 1.44 19.11 11.21
C LEU A 245 0.75 19.12 9.84
N LYS A 246 1.53 19.21 8.75
CA LYS A 246 1.01 19.07 7.37
C LYS A 246 0.39 17.70 7.12
N ASP A 247 1.02 16.64 7.64
CA ASP A 247 0.50 15.28 7.50
C ASP A 247 -0.77 15.07 8.34
N VAL A 248 -0.79 15.59 9.58
CA VAL A 248 -1.97 15.55 10.48
C VAL A 248 -3.19 16.18 9.85
N LEU A 249 -3.01 17.33 9.19
CA LEU A 249 -4.08 18.03 8.48
C LEU A 249 -4.78 17.15 7.44
N LYS A 250 -4.02 16.24 6.81
CA LYS A 250 -4.49 15.34 5.76
C LYS A 250 -4.76 13.90 6.22
N LEU A 251 -4.72 13.60 7.52
CA LEU A 251 -5.03 12.23 7.97
C LEU A 251 -6.44 11.82 7.56
N SER A 252 -6.58 10.60 7.04
CA SER A 252 -7.88 10.05 6.68
C SER A 252 -8.79 9.96 7.89
N HIS A 253 -10.04 10.39 7.71
CA HIS A 253 -11.09 10.29 8.72
C HIS A 253 -11.80 8.91 8.69
N HIS A 254 -11.52 8.09 7.67
CA HIS A 254 -12.06 6.74 7.49
C HIS A 254 -10.97 5.67 7.73
N TYR A 255 -11.21 4.75 8.67
CA TYR A 255 -10.29 3.68 9.11
C TYR A 255 -10.16 2.50 8.13
N GLN A 256 -9.83 2.72 6.86
CA GLN A 256 -10.08 1.68 5.85
C GLN A 256 -8.84 1.14 5.10
N THR A 257 -7.64 1.65 5.37
CA THR A 257 -6.41 1.15 4.70
C THR A 257 -5.96 -0.25 5.17
N SER A 258 -6.39 -0.70 6.36
CA SER A 258 -5.99 -2.02 6.89
C SER A 258 -6.45 -3.21 6.02
N SER A 259 -7.54 -3.02 5.27
CA SER A 259 -8.03 -4.01 4.31
C SER A 259 -7.12 -4.12 3.10
N LEU A 260 -6.56 -3.00 2.63
CA LEU A 260 -5.60 -2.98 1.53
C LEU A 260 -4.30 -3.71 1.92
N GLU A 261 -3.81 -3.50 3.14
CA GLU A 261 -2.67 -4.28 3.67
C GLU A 261 -3.02 -5.78 3.78
N SER A 262 -4.24 -6.10 4.19
CA SER A 262 -4.73 -7.49 4.25
C SER A 262 -4.78 -8.12 2.86
N PHE A 263 -5.18 -7.37 1.83
CA PHE A 263 -5.15 -7.80 0.44
C PHE A 263 -3.72 -8.01 -0.07
N HIS A 264 -2.80 -7.09 0.20
CA HIS A 264 -1.38 -7.27 -0.15
C HIS A 264 -0.76 -8.52 0.50
N ASN A 265 -1.20 -8.88 1.71
CA ASN A 265 -0.83 -10.15 2.33
C ASN A 265 -1.50 -11.37 1.66
N LEU A 266 -2.74 -11.25 1.19
CA LEU A 266 -3.42 -12.29 0.42
C LEU A 266 -2.69 -12.57 -0.90
N ILE A 267 -2.23 -11.54 -1.60
CA ILE A 267 -1.47 -11.66 -2.86
C ILE A 267 -0.27 -12.60 -2.69
N LEU A 268 0.39 -12.63 -1.52
CA LEU A 268 1.53 -13.53 -1.25
C LEU A 268 1.16 -15.02 -1.32
N ARG A 269 -0.11 -15.37 -1.15
CA ARG A 269 -0.60 -16.76 -1.32
C ARG A 269 -0.71 -17.16 -2.78
N PHE A 270 -0.98 -16.19 -3.66
CA PHE A 270 -1.12 -16.40 -5.11
C PHE A 270 0.21 -16.16 -5.85
N THR A 271 1.03 -15.22 -5.37
CA THR A 271 2.33 -14.81 -5.92
C THR A 271 3.41 -14.85 -4.84
N PRO A 272 3.80 -16.06 -4.40
CA PRO A 272 4.84 -16.21 -3.39
C PRO A 272 6.18 -15.71 -3.94
N LYS A 273 6.95 -15.01 -3.10
CA LYS A 273 8.19 -14.31 -3.51
C LYS A 273 9.32 -15.23 -3.97
N ASN A 274 9.23 -16.53 -3.68
CA ASN A 274 10.21 -17.54 -4.05
C ASN A 274 9.92 -18.24 -5.39
N VAL A 275 8.87 -17.82 -6.11
CA VAL A 275 8.51 -18.36 -7.41
C VAL A 275 8.56 -17.24 -8.45
N VAL A 276 9.23 -17.49 -9.57
CA VAL A 276 9.29 -16.56 -10.70
C VAL A 276 8.10 -16.81 -11.61
N PHE A 277 7.35 -15.74 -11.90
CA PHE A 277 6.23 -15.77 -12.84
C PHE A 277 6.54 -14.96 -14.09
N PRO A 278 6.12 -15.43 -15.29
CA PRO A 278 6.05 -14.56 -16.45
C PRO A 278 4.97 -13.48 -16.24
N PHE A 279 5.02 -12.39 -17.00
CA PHE A 279 4.10 -11.25 -16.85
C PHE A 279 2.63 -11.66 -16.78
N ILE A 280 2.14 -12.41 -17.78
CA ILE A 280 0.75 -12.92 -17.81
C ILE A 280 0.44 -13.85 -16.63
N GLY A 281 1.41 -14.66 -16.21
CA GLY A 281 1.24 -15.54 -15.06
C GLY A 281 1.08 -14.78 -13.74
N MET A 282 1.83 -13.69 -13.58
CA MET A 282 1.71 -12.76 -12.44
C MET A 282 0.36 -12.04 -12.48
N LEU A 283 -0.02 -11.51 -13.65
CA LEU A 283 -1.29 -10.82 -13.86
C LEU A 283 -2.49 -11.72 -13.51
N CYS A 284 -2.54 -12.94 -14.05
CA CYS A 284 -3.61 -13.89 -13.75
C CYS A 284 -3.71 -14.21 -12.24
N ARG A 285 -2.58 -14.23 -11.53
CA ARG A 285 -2.58 -14.46 -10.07
C ARG A 285 -3.08 -13.26 -9.29
N LEU A 286 -2.81 -12.05 -9.76
CA LEU A 286 -3.42 -10.83 -9.22
C LEU A 286 -4.93 -10.83 -9.46
N CYS A 287 -5.41 -11.19 -10.66
CA CYS A 287 -6.83 -11.39 -10.94
C CYS A 287 -7.48 -12.38 -9.96
N LEU A 288 -6.87 -13.56 -9.78
CA LEU A 288 -7.37 -14.57 -8.83
C LEU A 288 -7.38 -14.09 -7.38
N ALA A 289 -6.36 -13.35 -6.96
CA ALA A 289 -6.31 -12.76 -5.63
C ALA A 289 -7.43 -11.72 -5.45
N ALA A 290 -7.64 -10.85 -6.44
CA ALA A 290 -8.67 -9.81 -6.43
C ALA A 290 -10.09 -10.40 -6.42
N MET A 291 -10.36 -11.40 -7.27
CA MET A 291 -11.63 -12.14 -7.24
C MET A 291 -11.88 -12.80 -5.87
N HIS A 292 -10.88 -13.50 -5.33
CA HIS A 292 -10.98 -14.11 -4.00
C HIS A 292 -11.26 -13.07 -2.91
N HIS A 293 -10.56 -11.93 -2.95
CA HIS A 293 -10.78 -10.84 -1.99
C HIS A 293 -12.18 -10.26 -2.13
N ASN A 294 -12.62 -9.93 -3.34
CA ASN A 294 -13.91 -9.28 -3.58
C ASN A 294 -15.08 -10.15 -3.12
N GLU A 295 -15.03 -11.46 -3.38
CA GLU A 295 -16.03 -12.40 -2.87
C GLU A 295 -16.04 -12.46 -1.33
N ASN A 296 -14.85 -12.37 -0.70
CA ASN A 296 -14.68 -12.63 0.73
C ASN A 296 -14.54 -11.37 1.60
N ALA A 297 -14.60 -10.17 1.02
CA ALA A 297 -14.40 -8.89 1.70
C ALA A 297 -15.53 -8.61 2.69
N GLY A 298 -16.77 -8.88 2.28
CA GLY A 298 -18.00 -8.63 3.03
C GLY A 298 -18.42 -9.74 4.02
N ARG A 299 -17.58 -10.76 4.25
CA ARG A 299 -17.95 -11.88 5.14
C ARG A 299 -18.33 -11.41 6.54
N ASP A 300 -19.48 -11.89 6.99
CA ASP A 300 -19.99 -11.69 8.33
C ASP A 300 -19.09 -12.30 9.41
N GLN A 301 -19.18 -11.71 10.60
CA GLN A 301 -18.57 -12.28 11.80
C GLN A 301 -19.32 -13.57 12.19
N ALA A 302 -18.55 -14.62 12.45
CA ALA A 302 -19.07 -15.89 12.93
C ALA A 302 -19.81 -15.71 14.25
N THR A 303 -20.92 -16.44 14.39
CA THR A 303 -21.72 -16.50 15.61
C THR A 303 -21.70 -17.92 16.18
N THR A 304 -21.79 -18.04 17.50
CA THR A 304 -22.02 -19.34 18.15
C THR A 304 -23.45 -19.79 17.89
N ALA A 305 -23.78 -21.06 18.21
CA ALA A 305 -25.16 -21.56 18.15
C ALA A 305 -26.16 -20.71 18.99
N ALA A 306 -25.66 -19.96 19.98
CA ALA A 306 -26.45 -19.05 20.81
C ALA A 306 -26.48 -17.60 20.27
N GLY A 307 -26.04 -17.35 19.03
CA GLY A 307 -26.05 -16.03 18.39
C GLY A 307 -24.96 -15.06 18.87
N LYS A 308 -24.00 -15.51 19.69
CA LYS A 308 -22.94 -14.62 20.20
C LYS A 308 -21.79 -14.50 19.20
N LEU A 309 -21.31 -13.27 18.99
CA LEU A 309 -20.17 -12.99 18.12
C LEU A 309 -18.90 -13.71 18.59
N VAL A 310 -18.23 -14.38 17.65
CA VAL A 310 -17.01 -15.15 17.92
C VAL A 310 -15.80 -14.25 17.73
N PHE A 311 -14.91 -14.29 18.72
CA PHE A 311 -13.64 -13.57 18.68
C PHE A 311 -12.48 -14.53 18.93
N LYS A 312 -11.30 -14.18 18.41
CA LYS A 312 -10.05 -14.86 18.73
C LYS A 312 -9.05 -13.89 19.32
N LEU A 313 -8.24 -14.41 20.24
CA LEU A 313 -7.07 -13.71 20.74
C LEU A 313 -5.97 -13.76 19.68
N ALA A 314 -5.41 -12.60 19.38
CA ALA A 314 -4.27 -12.45 18.50
C ALA A 314 -3.13 -11.76 19.26
N TYR A 315 -1.90 -12.22 19.03
CA TYR A 315 -0.68 -11.68 19.61
C TYR A 315 0.20 -11.11 18.49
N PRO A 316 -0.05 -9.87 18.03
CA PRO A 316 0.76 -9.26 16.99
C PRO A 316 2.20 -9.10 17.48
N LYS A 317 3.17 -9.51 16.65
CA LYS A 317 4.61 -9.35 16.95
C LYS A 317 4.98 -7.91 17.31
N SER A 318 4.32 -6.94 16.68
CA SER A 318 4.49 -5.50 16.94
C SER A 318 4.15 -5.09 18.37
N LYS A 319 3.27 -5.84 19.05
CA LYS A 319 2.83 -5.58 20.41
C LYS A 319 3.57 -6.35 21.50
N ARG A 320 4.62 -7.12 21.14
CA ARG A 320 5.57 -7.75 22.07
C ARG A 320 4.91 -8.45 23.28
N GLY A 321 3.85 -9.22 23.04
CA GLY A 321 3.15 -10.00 24.07
C GLY A 321 1.80 -9.42 24.51
N GLU A 322 1.44 -8.18 24.15
CA GLU A 322 0.08 -7.70 24.43
C GLU A 322 -0.94 -8.39 23.51
N CYS A 323 -2.03 -8.83 24.12
CA CYS A 323 -3.13 -9.48 23.43
C CYS A 323 -4.06 -8.47 22.74
N THR A 324 -4.62 -8.87 21.61
CA THR A 324 -5.68 -8.14 20.89
C THR A 324 -6.81 -9.07 20.55
N VAL A 325 -8.04 -8.57 20.61
CA VAL A 325 -9.22 -9.30 20.18
C VAL A 325 -9.43 -9.05 18.68
N LYS A 326 -9.64 -10.11 17.89
CA LYS A 326 -10.02 -10.02 16.48
C LYS A 326 -11.33 -10.75 16.25
N SER A 327 -12.24 -10.14 15.49
CA SER A 327 -13.44 -10.83 15.01
C SER A 327 -13.04 -12.04 14.14
N VAL A 328 -13.72 -13.16 14.36
CA VAL A 328 -13.61 -14.34 13.51
C VAL A 328 -14.71 -14.26 12.47
N LYS A 329 -14.36 -14.22 11.18
CA LYS A 329 -15.34 -14.24 10.08
C LYS A 329 -15.74 -15.68 9.75
N ASN A 330 -16.93 -15.86 9.17
CA ASN A 330 -17.36 -17.15 8.59
C ASN A 330 -16.35 -17.68 7.57
N ASP A 331 -16.35 -18.97 7.28
CA ASP A 331 -15.40 -19.55 6.33
C ASP A 331 -15.47 -18.90 4.94
N PRO A 332 -14.33 -18.79 4.23
CA PRO A 332 -14.32 -18.22 2.89
C PRO A 332 -15.07 -19.10 1.90
N THR A 333 -15.72 -18.47 0.94
CA THR A 333 -16.32 -19.12 -0.22
C THR A 333 -15.38 -19.07 -1.42
N TYR A 334 -15.65 -19.92 -2.41
CA TYR A 334 -14.85 -20.07 -3.63
C TYR A 334 -15.74 -20.11 -4.88
N ILE A 335 -16.85 -19.38 -4.88
CA ILE A 335 -17.83 -19.34 -5.98
C ILE A 335 -17.14 -18.86 -7.27
N TYR A 336 -16.22 -17.90 -7.17
CA TYR A 336 -15.42 -17.44 -8.30
C TYR A 336 -14.63 -18.58 -8.98
N VAL A 337 -14.22 -19.61 -8.22
CA VAL A 337 -13.52 -20.80 -8.74
C VAL A 337 -14.49 -21.70 -9.50
N ASP A 338 -15.69 -21.90 -8.97
CA ASP A 338 -16.73 -22.69 -9.63
C ASP A 338 -17.16 -22.02 -10.95
N GLU A 339 -17.32 -20.69 -10.94
CA GLU A 339 -17.62 -19.90 -12.12
C GLU A 339 -16.49 -19.93 -13.15
N LEU A 340 -15.22 -19.84 -12.73
CA LEU A 340 -14.06 -20.00 -13.60
C LEU A 340 -14.01 -21.40 -14.22
N THR A 341 -14.23 -22.43 -13.40
CA THR A 341 -14.23 -23.82 -13.85
C THR A 341 -15.31 -24.03 -14.90
N ARG A 342 -16.51 -23.51 -14.65
CA ARG A 342 -17.62 -23.54 -15.61
C ARG A 342 -17.29 -22.77 -16.88
N LEU A 343 -16.71 -21.57 -16.77
CA LEU A 343 -16.29 -20.76 -17.91
C LEU A 343 -15.28 -21.51 -18.79
N VAL A 344 -14.28 -22.14 -18.16
CA VAL A 344 -13.27 -22.93 -18.85
C VAL A 344 -13.92 -24.08 -19.61
N PHE A 345 -14.69 -24.95 -18.95
CA PHE A 345 -15.21 -26.17 -19.59
C PHE A 345 -16.37 -25.93 -20.56
N HIS A 346 -17.23 -24.95 -20.31
CA HIS A 346 -18.43 -24.73 -21.12
C HIS A 346 -18.28 -23.63 -22.19
N LYS A 347 -17.22 -22.82 -22.15
CA LYS A 347 -16.98 -21.79 -23.16
C LYS A 347 -15.58 -21.87 -23.75
N VAL A 348 -14.55 -21.67 -22.92
CA VAL A 348 -13.16 -21.52 -23.41
C VAL A 348 -12.62 -22.81 -24.02
N PHE A 349 -13.00 -23.97 -23.47
CA PHE A 349 -12.58 -25.26 -24.02
C PHE A 349 -13.23 -25.55 -25.38
N LEU A 350 -14.47 -25.10 -25.59
CA LEU A 350 -15.20 -25.28 -26.84
C LEU A 350 -14.65 -24.38 -27.95
N ASP A 351 -14.41 -23.11 -27.64
CA ASP A 351 -13.74 -22.16 -28.52
C ASP A 351 -12.83 -21.20 -27.71
N PRO A 352 -11.52 -21.46 -27.65
CA PRO A 352 -10.59 -20.61 -26.91
C PRO A 352 -10.25 -19.31 -27.66
N THR A 353 -10.52 -19.23 -28.97
CA THR A 353 -10.06 -18.15 -29.84
C THR A 353 -10.41 -16.75 -29.34
N PRO A 354 -11.69 -16.41 -29.03
CA PRO A 354 -12.04 -15.05 -28.59
C PRO A 354 -11.36 -14.67 -27.28
N PHE A 355 -11.20 -15.61 -26.35
CA PHE A 355 -10.56 -15.38 -25.06
C PHE A 355 -9.04 -15.20 -25.22
N VAL A 356 -8.42 -15.99 -26.08
CA VAL A 356 -6.99 -15.87 -26.40
C VAL A 356 -6.71 -14.55 -27.11
N ASP A 357 -7.60 -14.11 -27.99
CA ASP A 357 -7.45 -12.82 -28.68
C ASP A 357 -7.65 -11.64 -27.73
N GLU A 358 -8.55 -11.74 -26.74
CA GLU A 358 -8.62 -10.80 -25.64
C GLU A 358 -7.29 -10.74 -24.86
N LEU A 359 -6.73 -11.89 -24.50
CA LEU A 359 -5.45 -11.98 -23.79
C LEU A 359 -4.30 -11.33 -24.58
N LYS A 360 -4.27 -11.49 -25.91
CA LYS A 360 -3.23 -10.90 -26.79
C LYS A 360 -3.28 -9.37 -26.84
N ARG A 361 -4.40 -8.73 -26.46
CA ARG A 361 -4.51 -7.26 -26.42
C ARG A 361 -3.75 -6.66 -25.23
N ILE A 362 -3.37 -7.48 -24.25
CA ILE A 362 -2.59 -7.03 -23.11
C ILE A 362 -1.16 -6.74 -23.57
N HIS A 363 -0.70 -5.52 -23.34
CA HIS A 363 0.70 -5.16 -23.56
C HIS A 363 1.58 -5.94 -22.58
N VAL A 364 2.49 -6.75 -23.12
CA VAL A 364 3.49 -7.47 -22.34
C VAL A 364 4.85 -6.82 -22.60
N PRO A 365 5.50 -6.25 -21.58
CA PRO A 365 6.83 -5.67 -21.71
C PRO A 365 7.85 -6.71 -22.14
N GLU A 366 8.85 -6.25 -22.90
CA GLU A 366 10.00 -7.09 -23.23
C GLU A 366 10.75 -7.53 -21.97
N ASP A 367 11.49 -8.64 -22.06
CA ASP A 367 12.31 -9.08 -20.94
C ASP A 367 13.36 -8.02 -20.53
N LEU A 368 13.59 -7.89 -19.22
CA LEU A 368 14.65 -7.03 -18.65
C LEU A 368 16.02 -7.24 -19.30
N SER A 369 16.30 -8.43 -19.83
CA SER A 369 17.58 -8.75 -20.48
C SER A 369 17.69 -8.23 -21.90
N THR A 370 16.61 -7.73 -22.51
CA THR A 370 16.62 -7.23 -23.90
C THR A 370 17.33 -5.89 -24.01
N GLN A 371 17.40 -5.10 -22.93
CA GLN A 371 18.12 -3.83 -22.89
C GLN A 371 19.65 -3.97 -22.79
N PHE A 372 20.17 -5.19 -22.66
CA PHE A 372 21.60 -5.45 -22.50
C PHE A 372 22.16 -6.23 -23.68
N ASP A 373 23.41 -5.93 -24.03
CA ASP A 373 24.15 -6.73 -25.00
C ASP A 373 24.30 -8.17 -24.53
N ARG A 374 24.11 -9.09 -25.48
CA ARG A 374 24.21 -10.53 -25.24
C ARG A 374 25.52 -11.05 -25.83
N PRO A 375 26.61 -11.09 -25.05
CA PRO A 375 27.87 -11.67 -25.54
C PRO A 375 27.69 -13.15 -25.90
N PRO A 376 28.51 -13.68 -26.82
CA PRO A 376 28.49 -15.09 -27.18
C PRO A 376 28.61 -16.00 -25.95
N LYS A 377 27.88 -17.13 -25.97
CA LYS A 377 27.87 -18.09 -24.86
C LYS A 377 29.27 -18.60 -24.54
N GLU A 378 30.06 -18.84 -25.58
CA GLU A 378 31.43 -19.32 -25.53
C GLU A 378 32.33 -18.33 -24.77
N GLU A 379 32.17 -17.03 -25.02
CA GLU A 379 32.91 -15.98 -24.31
C GLU A 379 32.54 -15.92 -22.82
N MET A 380 31.25 -16.08 -22.49
CA MET A 380 30.79 -16.13 -21.11
C MET A 380 31.24 -17.37 -20.33
N ILE A 381 31.42 -18.51 -21.01
CA ILE A 381 31.98 -19.72 -20.40
C ILE A 381 33.46 -19.48 -20.06
N VAL A 382 34.22 -18.89 -20.98
CA VAL A 382 35.65 -18.57 -20.77
C VAL A 382 35.80 -17.54 -19.65
N SER A 383 34.99 -16.47 -19.64
CA SER A 383 35.06 -15.43 -18.61
C SER A 383 34.71 -15.94 -17.21
N ARG A 384 33.76 -16.88 -17.09
CA ARG A 384 33.37 -17.50 -15.81
C ARG A 384 34.53 -18.18 -15.07
N PHE A 385 35.49 -18.73 -15.79
CA PHE A 385 36.68 -19.39 -15.22
C PHE A 385 37.94 -18.51 -15.30
N SER A 386 37.83 -17.30 -15.84
CA SER A 386 38.93 -16.34 -15.91
C SER A 386 39.01 -15.52 -14.62
N ARG A 387 40.24 -15.22 -14.18
CA ARG A 387 40.50 -14.28 -13.08
C ARG A 387 40.48 -12.81 -13.52
N PHE A 388 40.41 -12.55 -14.83
CA PHE A 388 40.44 -11.21 -15.41
C PHE A 388 39.02 -10.77 -15.76
N PRO A 389 38.68 -9.47 -15.58
CA PRO A 389 37.39 -8.94 -15.94
C PRO A 389 37.14 -9.11 -17.45
N PRO A 390 35.90 -9.39 -17.89
CA PRO A 390 35.55 -9.34 -19.30
C PRO A 390 35.83 -7.95 -19.86
N LYS A 391 36.13 -7.85 -21.17
CA LYS A 391 36.27 -6.55 -21.84
C LYS A 391 34.98 -5.75 -21.59
N GLU A 392 35.10 -4.48 -21.21
CA GLU A 392 33.96 -3.62 -20.87
C GLU A 392 32.91 -3.67 -21.99
N VAL A 393 31.72 -4.16 -21.64
CA VAL A 393 30.51 -3.98 -22.44
C VAL A 393 30.04 -2.57 -22.15
N GLU A 394 30.03 -1.69 -23.16
CA GLU A 394 29.50 -0.33 -23.04
C GLU A 394 28.05 -0.40 -22.54
N ILE A 395 27.84 -0.04 -21.28
CA ILE A 395 26.49 0.16 -20.76
C ILE A 395 25.99 1.47 -21.36
N LEU A 396 25.21 1.38 -22.43
CA LEU A 396 24.35 2.48 -22.89
C LEU A 396 23.37 2.81 -21.75
N HIS A 397 23.79 3.72 -20.87
CA HIS A 397 22.84 4.45 -20.04
C HIS A 397 21.99 5.26 -21.02
N ILE A 398 20.77 4.79 -21.28
CA ILE A 398 19.73 5.66 -21.83
C ILE A 398 19.37 6.63 -20.71
N VAL A 399 20.17 7.68 -20.57
CA VAL A 399 19.75 8.91 -19.91
C VAL A 399 18.76 9.55 -20.87
N GLN A 400 17.46 9.37 -20.62
CA GLN A 400 16.49 10.28 -21.20
C GLN A 400 16.79 11.68 -20.65
N PRO A 401 16.95 12.70 -21.51
CA PRO A 401 17.29 14.03 -21.05
C PRO A 401 16.14 14.59 -20.20
N ASP A 402 16.46 15.00 -18.98
CA ASP A 402 15.60 15.79 -18.12
C ASP A 402 15.17 17.06 -18.87
N LEU A 403 13.90 17.11 -19.28
CA LEU A 403 13.25 18.35 -19.67
C LEU A 403 12.89 19.13 -18.39
N GLU A 404 13.82 20.04 -18.08
CA GLU A 404 13.62 21.34 -17.45
C GLU A 404 13.10 21.40 -16.00
N THR A 405 13.98 21.84 -15.10
CA THR A 405 13.62 22.88 -14.14
C THR A 405 14.83 23.80 -13.94
N PRO A 406 14.75 25.12 -14.24
CA PRO A 406 15.86 26.03 -14.02
C PRO A 406 15.87 26.58 -12.58
N GLY A 407 17.09 26.68 -12.03
CA GLY A 407 17.48 27.78 -11.14
C GLY A 407 17.52 27.53 -9.62
N GLY A 408 18.75 27.50 -9.08
CA GLY A 408 19.15 28.61 -8.19
C GLY A 408 19.70 28.30 -6.80
N SER A 409 21.02 28.48 -6.67
CA SER A 409 21.86 28.68 -5.47
C SER A 409 22.17 27.45 -4.61
N GLY A 410 23.41 27.15 -4.24
CA GLY A 410 24.67 27.89 -4.33
C GLY A 410 25.40 27.81 -3.00
N ALA A 411 26.52 27.08 -2.94
CA ALA A 411 27.62 27.29 -2.00
C ALA A 411 28.81 26.42 -2.43
N GLN A 412 29.74 27.04 -3.14
CA GLN A 412 31.09 26.54 -3.37
C GLN A 412 31.85 26.59 -2.03
N HIS A 413 32.57 25.52 -1.70
CA HIS A 413 33.75 25.63 -0.84
C HIS A 413 34.93 25.02 -1.57
N THR A 414 35.75 25.91 -2.10
CA THR A 414 37.13 25.69 -2.49
C THR A 414 38.00 25.54 -1.25
N THR A 415 38.85 24.52 -1.22
CA THR A 415 40.12 24.56 -0.50
C THR A 415 41.11 23.67 -1.24
N GLU A 416 42.00 24.29 -2.00
CA GLU A 416 43.28 23.71 -2.40
C GLU A 416 44.37 24.11 -1.39
N SER A 417 45.15 23.10 -0.97
CA SER A 417 46.62 23.09 -0.86
C SER A 417 47.32 23.93 0.23
N PRO A 418 48.63 23.71 0.51
CA PRO A 418 49.50 22.56 0.22
C PRO A 418 50.35 22.06 1.43
N LEU A 419 50.67 20.76 1.46
CA LEU A 419 52.01 20.13 1.54
C LEU A 419 51.87 18.63 1.80
#